data_AF-A0A953XFP4-F1
#
_entry.id   AF-A0A953XFP4-F1
#
_cell.length_a   1.000
_cell.length_b   1.000
_cell.length_c   1.000
_cell.angle_alpha   90.00
_cell.angle_beta   90.00
_cell.angle_gamma   90.00
#
_symmetry.space_group_name_H-M   'P 1'
#
loop_
_entity.id
_entity.type
_entity.pdbx_description
1 polymer ?
#
loop_
_entity_poly.entity_id
_entity_poly.type
_entity_poly.pdbx_seq_one_letter_code
_entity_poly.pdbx_strand_id
1 'polypeptide(L)'
;MEPKEACVKASSLALAGNLQGAVDVLEPILEEYREFGPAYTLHARVFLMAGDAAQPLVDLDAAEWANREYGTSDDILAVTETRAIAYAIRTIYAGKKETGHCKEQIELLMRERATPESWWFLPAACFELGYKEKEARDWVEKLMNYSQLKSAAGFYFKKSGGLTQLLAMPKNPEEMIPVHYARHYRAKREGDLKGAEKYRKRMVDLIGPGDLWGILDLYASGAVVVAAV
;
A
#
# COMPACT_ATOMS: atom_id res chain seq x y z
N MET A 1 1.19 -12.28 27.33
CA MET A 1 0.60 -10.95 27.02
C MET A 1 -0.58 -11.22 26.13
N GLU A 2 -1.74 -10.59 26.36
CA GLU A 2 -2.91 -10.88 25.53
C GLU A 2 -2.65 -10.46 24.06
N PRO A 3 -3.12 -11.23 23.06
CA PRO A 3 -2.81 -10.97 21.64
C PRO A 3 -3.14 -9.55 21.19
N LYS A 4 -4.27 -8.99 21.66
CA LYS A 4 -4.67 -7.62 21.35
C LYS A 4 -3.71 -6.57 21.92
N GLU A 5 -3.26 -6.77 23.16
CA GLU A 5 -2.30 -5.86 23.82
C GLU A 5 -0.95 -5.90 23.12
N ALA A 6 -0.51 -7.10 22.72
CA ALA A 6 0.71 -7.28 21.96
C ALA A 6 0.65 -6.56 20.60
N CYS A 7 -0.48 -6.65 19.87
CA CYS A 7 -0.66 -5.91 18.63
C CYS A 7 -0.64 -4.38 18.83
N VAL A 8 -1.26 -3.86 19.89
CA VAL A 8 -1.21 -2.42 20.20
C VAL A 8 0.23 -1.97 20.48
N LYS A 9 0.97 -2.77 21.26
CA LYS A 9 2.38 -2.49 21.57
C LYS A 9 3.27 -2.58 20.33
N ALA A 10 3.14 -3.64 19.54
CA ALA A 10 3.91 -3.85 18.32
C ALA A 10 3.61 -2.76 17.29
N SER A 11 2.35 -2.36 17.13
CA SER A 11 1.97 -1.22 16.30
C SER A 11 2.69 0.03 16.77
N SER A 12 2.60 0.38 18.06
CA SER A 12 3.28 1.55 18.63
C SER A 12 4.80 1.55 18.39
N LEU A 13 5.45 0.40 18.52
CA LEU A 13 6.88 0.22 18.25
C LEU A 13 7.20 0.42 16.76
N ALA A 14 6.38 -0.15 15.87
CA ALA A 14 6.54 -0.02 14.43
C ALA A 14 6.37 1.44 13.98
N LEU A 15 5.36 2.14 14.49
CA LEU A 15 5.14 3.57 14.21
C LEU A 15 6.29 4.45 14.72
N ALA A 16 6.98 4.01 15.79
CA ALA A 16 8.18 4.66 16.31
C ALA A 16 9.47 4.27 15.56
N GLY A 17 9.38 3.45 14.51
CA GLY A 17 10.51 2.96 13.72
C GLY A 17 11.30 1.80 14.36
N ASN A 18 10.86 1.29 15.51
CA ASN A 18 11.45 0.10 16.13
C ASN A 18 10.81 -1.17 15.57
N LEU A 19 11.15 -1.49 14.32
CA LEU A 19 10.56 -2.62 13.60
C LEU A 19 10.96 -3.97 14.22
N GLN A 20 12.22 -4.15 14.63
CA GLN A 20 12.66 -5.38 15.31
C GLN A 20 11.91 -5.57 16.63
N GLY A 21 11.77 -4.53 17.44
CA GLY A 21 11.00 -4.62 18.67
C GLY A 21 9.51 -4.93 18.44
N ALA A 22 8.94 -4.50 17.31
CA ALA A 22 7.59 -4.90 16.92
C ALA A 22 7.51 -6.39 16.56
N VAL A 23 8.49 -6.91 15.81
CA VAL A 23 8.61 -8.35 15.49
C VAL A 23 8.76 -9.18 16.78
N ASP A 24 9.68 -8.80 17.66
CA ASP A 24 9.94 -9.52 18.93
C ASP A 24 8.70 -9.62 19.83
N VAL A 25 7.76 -8.66 19.72
CA VAL A 25 6.47 -8.68 20.44
C VAL A 25 5.44 -9.57 19.73
N LEU A 26 5.49 -9.67 18.41
CA LEU A 26 4.52 -10.43 17.60
C LEU A 26 4.86 -11.91 17.50
N GLU A 27 6.12 -12.29 17.34
CA GLU A 27 6.52 -13.69 17.13
C GLU A 27 5.95 -14.66 18.18
N PRO A 28 6.02 -14.38 19.49
CA PRO A 28 5.42 -15.27 20.50
C PRO A 28 3.90 -15.42 20.35
N ILE A 29 3.22 -14.35 19.92
CA ILE A 29 1.77 -14.38 19.68
C ILE A 29 1.43 -15.25 18.48
N LEU A 30 2.23 -15.16 17.41
CA LEU A 30 2.03 -15.97 16.21
C LEU A 30 2.31 -17.46 16.47
N GLU A 31 3.18 -17.78 17.42
CA GLU A 31 3.45 -19.16 17.82
C GLU A 31 2.34 -19.75 18.68
N GLU A 32 1.86 -18.98 19.68
CA GLU A 32 0.91 -19.41 20.71
C GLU A 32 -0.57 -19.29 20.27
N TYR A 33 -0.92 -18.25 19.49
CA TYR A 33 -2.29 -17.90 19.10
C TYR A 33 -2.44 -17.85 17.57
N ARG A 34 -2.26 -19.00 16.92
CA ARG A 34 -2.26 -19.13 15.45
C ARG A 34 -3.57 -18.75 14.78
N GLU A 35 -4.67 -18.77 15.53
CA GLU A 35 -6.00 -18.35 15.09
C GLU A 35 -6.19 -16.83 15.14
N PHE A 36 -5.27 -16.07 15.73
CA PHE A 36 -5.39 -14.62 15.85
C PHE A 36 -4.85 -13.91 14.60
N GLY A 37 -5.65 -13.93 13.53
CA GLY A 37 -5.35 -13.32 12.23
C GLY A 37 -4.85 -11.87 12.26
N PRO A 38 -5.33 -10.97 13.14
CA PRO A 38 -4.82 -9.59 13.22
C PRO A 38 -3.33 -9.47 13.51
N ALA A 39 -2.73 -10.41 14.24
CA ALA A 39 -1.28 -10.39 14.49
C ALA A 39 -0.48 -10.67 13.21
N TYR A 40 -0.92 -11.61 12.38
CA TYR A 40 -0.29 -11.89 11.09
C TYR A 40 -0.40 -10.68 10.14
N THR A 41 -1.55 -10.02 10.08
CA THR A 41 -1.72 -8.81 9.26
C THR A 41 -0.78 -7.69 9.73
N LEU A 42 -0.61 -7.50 11.04
CA LEU A 42 0.32 -6.50 11.58
C LEU A 42 1.78 -6.87 11.31
N HIS A 43 2.15 -8.15 11.46
CA HIS A 43 3.47 -8.66 11.13
C HIS A 43 3.82 -8.40 9.66
N ALA A 44 2.89 -8.70 8.74
CA ALA A 44 3.04 -8.39 7.31
C ALA A 44 3.33 -6.89 7.08
N ARG A 45 2.61 -6.00 7.78
CA ARG A 45 2.85 -4.55 7.70
C ARG A 45 4.24 -4.16 8.21
N VAL A 46 4.71 -4.76 9.30
CA VAL A 46 6.05 -4.53 9.84
C VAL A 46 7.13 -4.98 8.85
N PHE A 47 6.96 -6.12 8.18
CA PHE A 47 7.89 -6.57 7.15
C PHE A 47 7.87 -5.70 5.89
N LEU A 48 6.68 -5.25 5.47
CA LEU A 48 6.58 -4.22 4.44
C LEU A 48 7.35 -2.97 4.88
N MET A 49 7.19 -2.51 6.13
CA MET A 49 7.94 -1.37 6.70
C MET A 49 9.45 -1.55 6.65
N ALA A 50 9.92 -2.78 6.86
CA ALA A 50 11.33 -3.14 6.84
C ALA A 50 11.92 -3.24 5.42
N GLY A 51 11.10 -3.14 4.38
CA GLY A 51 11.56 -3.28 3.01
C GLY A 51 11.53 -4.72 2.49
N ASP A 52 10.84 -5.64 3.17
CA ASP A 52 10.62 -7.01 2.71
C ASP A 52 9.31 -7.11 1.91
N ALA A 53 9.39 -7.67 0.71
CA ALA A 53 8.26 -7.88 -0.19
C ALA A 53 7.90 -9.37 -0.38
N ALA A 54 8.59 -10.29 0.29
CA ALA A 54 8.37 -11.74 0.26
C ALA A 54 7.62 -12.23 1.49
N GLN A 55 8.14 -11.94 2.70
CA GLN A 55 7.54 -12.38 3.97
C GLN A 55 6.06 -11.94 4.12
N PRO A 56 5.65 -10.71 3.74
CA PRO A 56 4.27 -10.28 3.92
C PRO A 56 3.22 -11.16 3.24
N LEU A 57 3.53 -11.79 2.10
CA LEU A 57 2.55 -12.66 1.44
C LEU A 57 2.32 -13.96 2.22
N VAL A 58 3.36 -14.50 2.85
CA VAL A 58 3.27 -15.70 3.71
C VAL A 58 2.42 -15.39 4.93
N ASP A 59 2.67 -14.24 5.57
CA ASP A 59 1.91 -13.79 6.73
C ASP A 59 0.44 -13.56 6.37
N LEU A 60 0.16 -12.99 5.21
CA LEU A 60 -1.21 -12.72 4.76
C LEU A 60 -1.97 -14.00 4.40
N ASP A 61 -1.29 -15.05 3.92
CA ASP A 61 -1.89 -16.37 3.74
C ASP A 61 -2.29 -16.99 5.08
N ALA A 62 -1.45 -16.84 6.11
CA ALA A 62 -1.78 -17.26 7.47
C ALA A 62 -2.91 -16.43 8.08
N ALA A 63 -2.89 -15.12 7.89
CA ALA A 63 -3.95 -14.21 8.33
C ALA A 63 -5.31 -14.56 7.69
N GLU A 64 -5.32 -14.84 6.39
CA GLU A 64 -6.53 -15.25 5.68
C GLU A 64 -7.06 -16.58 6.21
N TRP A 65 -6.20 -17.57 6.41
CA TRP A 65 -6.60 -18.85 7.00
C TRP A 65 -7.24 -18.66 8.39
N ALA A 66 -6.60 -17.88 9.26
CA ALA A 66 -7.09 -17.59 10.61
C ALA A 66 -8.44 -16.83 10.58
N ASN A 67 -8.54 -15.83 9.70
CA ASN A 67 -9.73 -15.00 9.60
C ASN A 67 -10.93 -15.69 8.95
N ARG A 68 -10.75 -16.79 8.21
CA ARG A 68 -11.87 -17.56 7.64
C ARG A 68 -12.80 -18.11 8.71
N GLU A 69 -12.26 -18.48 9.86
CA GLU A 69 -13.02 -19.13 10.93
C GLU A 69 -13.40 -18.15 12.05
N TYR A 70 -12.53 -17.18 12.34
CA TYR A 70 -12.68 -16.30 13.52
C TYR A 70 -12.60 -14.80 13.22
N GLY A 71 -12.38 -14.42 11.95
CA GLY A 71 -12.16 -13.03 11.56
C GLY A 71 -13.45 -12.25 11.40
N THR A 72 -13.39 -10.95 11.68
CA THR A 72 -14.45 -10.02 11.29
C THR A 72 -14.33 -9.66 9.80
N SER A 73 -15.38 -9.08 9.22
CA SER A 73 -15.32 -8.53 7.86
C SER A 73 -14.21 -7.49 7.73
N ASP A 74 -13.97 -6.67 8.76
CA ASP A 74 -12.90 -5.67 8.76
C ASP A 74 -11.51 -6.32 8.76
N ASP A 75 -11.32 -7.43 9.47
CA ASP A 75 -10.05 -8.17 9.47
C ASP A 75 -9.74 -8.76 8.08
N ILE A 76 -10.75 -9.30 7.39
CA ILE A 76 -10.62 -9.84 6.03
C ILE A 76 -10.29 -8.73 5.03
N LEU A 77 -10.95 -7.58 5.15
CA LEU A 77 -10.66 -6.42 4.30
C LEU A 77 -9.27 -5.87 4.55
N ALA A 78 -8.79 -5.83 5.80
CA ALA A 78 -7.45 -5.41 6.14
C ALA A 78 -6.37 -6.31 5.54
N VAL A 79 -6.61 -7.64 5.50
CA VAL A 79 -5.74 -8.60 4.79
C VAL A 79 -5.72 -8.30 3.29
N THR A 80 -6.90 -8.15 2.68
CA THR A 80 -7.03 -7.87 1.23
C THR A 80 -6.29 -6.59 0.83
N GLU A 81 -6.44 -5.54 1.62
CA GLU A 81 -5.76 -4.25 1.40
C GLU A 81 -4.25 -4.35 1.55
N THR A 82 -3.76 -4.97 2.62
CA THR A 82 -2.32 -5.17 2.85
C THR A 82 -1.71 -6.04 1.74
N ARG A 83 -2.46 -7.04 1.24
CA ARG A 83 -2.05 -7.91 0.12
C ARG A 83 -1.94 -7.14 -1.19
N ALA A 84 -2.88 -6.23 -1.47
CA ALA A 84 -2.80 -5.37 -2.64
C ALA A 84 -1.52 -4.50 -2.62
N ILE A 85 -1.17 -3.94 -1.45
CA ILE A 85 0.07 -3.17 -1.23
C ILE A 85 1.31 -4.03 -1.44
N ALA A 86 1.33 -5.26 -0.91
CA ALA A 86 2.46 -6.18 -1.11
C ALA A 86 2.69 -6.50 -2.60
N TYR A 87 1.64 -6.80 -3.37
CA TYR A 87 1.76 -7.02 -4.82
C TYR A 87 2.24 -5.78 -5.58
N ALA A 88 1.76 -4.61 -5.17
CA ALA A 88 2.20 -3.32 -5.73
C ALA A 88 3.71 -3.12 -5.54
N ILE A 89 4.21 -3.29 -4.31
CA ILE A 89 5.63 -3.15 -3.98
C ILE A 89 6.48 -4.15 -4.77
N ARG A 90 6.06 -5.43 -4.85
CA ARG A 90 6.78 -6.45 -5.63
C ARG A 90 6.81 -6.12 -7.12
N THR A 91 5.74 -5.55 -7.66
CA THR A 91 5.68 -5.12 -9.06
C THR A 91 6.65 -3.97 -9.32
N ILE A 92 6.67 -3.01 -8.42
CA ILE A 92 7.50 -1.82 -8.54
C ILE A 92 9.00 -2.14 -8.35
N TYR A 93 9.34 -2.89 -7.30
CA TYR A 93 10.71 -2.98 -6.79
C TYR A 93 11.36 -4.35 -7.01
N ALA A 94 10.59 -5.43 -7.06
CA ALA A 94 11.12 -6.78 -7.24
C ALA A 94 11.09 -7.26 -8.70
N GLY A 95 10.63 -6.41 -9.64
CA GLY A 95 10.54 -6.77 -11.06
C GLY A 95 9.56 -7.90 -11.38
N LYS A 96 8.67 -8.27 -10.44
CA LYS A 96 7.70 -9.34 -10.60
C LYS A 96 6.42 -8.81 -11.25
N LYS A 97 5.85 -9.52 -12.22
CA LYS A 97 4.59 -9.10 -12.85
C LYS A 97 3.38 -9.52 -12.00
N GLU A 98 3.19 -8.88 -10.86
CA GLU A 98 2.07 -9.15 -9.93
C GLU A 98 0.84 -8.26 -10.20
N THR A 99 0.82 -7.54 -11.33
CA THR A 99 -0.25 -6.59 -11.68
C THR A 99 -1.63 -7.25 -11.69
N GLY A 100 -1.76 -8.47 -12.23
CA GLY A 100 -3.02 -9.22 -12.23
C GLY A 100 -3.58 -9.44 -10.82
N HIS A 101 -2.77 -10.01 -9.93
CA HIS A 101 -3.15 -10.26 -8.54
C HIS A 101 -3.46 -8.97 -7.78
N CYS A 102 -2.68 -7.92 -8.02
CA CYS A 102 -2.91 -6.59 -7.49
C CYS A 102 -4.31 -6.06 -7.86
N LYS A 103 -4.72 -6.17 -9.13
CA LYS A 103 -6.05 -5.78 -9.60
C LYS A 103 -7.16 -6.61 -8.99
N GLU A 104 -6.98 -7.91 -8.86
CA GLU A 104 -7.98 -8.80 -8.24
C GLU A 104 -8.31 -8.36 -6.82
N GLN A 105 -7.28 -8.03 -6.02
CA GLN A 105 -7.47 -7.55 -4.65
C GLN A 105 -8.21 -6.20 -4.62
N ILE A 106 -7.86 -5.25 -5.50
CA ILE A 106 -8.57 -3.97 -5.58
C ILE A 106 -10.03 -4.16 -5.99
N GLU A 107 -10.31 -5.00 -6.99
CA GLU A 107 -11.68 -5.23 -7.44
C GLU A 107 -12.53 -5.95 -6.38
N LEU A 108 -11.91 -6.73 -5.48
CA LEU A 108 -12.57 -7.27 -4.30
C LEU A 108 -12.88 -6.14 -3.29
N LEU A 109 -11.91 -5.30 -2.96
CA LEU A 109 -12.12 -4.15 -2.05
C LEU A 109 -13.23 -3.22 -2.54
N MET A 110 -13.28 -2.94 -3.85
CA MET A 110 -14.33 -2.11 -4.46
C MET A 110 -15.72 -2.75 -4.44
N ARG A 111 -15.81 -4.08 -4.35
CA ARG A 111 -17.09 -4.79 -4.23
C ARG A 111 -17.58 -4.77 -2.79
N GLU A 112 -16.69 -5.02 -1.85
CA GLU A 112 -17.02 -5.25 -0.45
C GLU A 112 -17.02 -3.97 0.41
N ARG A 113 -16.25 -2.94 0.02
CA ARG A 113 -16.07 -1.71 0.80
C ARG A 113 -16.62 -0.49 0.06
N ALA A 114 -17.64 0.15 0.63
CA ALA A 114 -18.27 1.35 0.04
C ALA A 114 -17.31 2.55 -0.06
N THR A 115 -16.30 2.64 0.81
CA THR A 115 -15.27 3.69 0.76
C THR A 115 -13.93 3.09 1.19
N PRO A 116 -13.06 2.73 0.25
CA PRO A 116 -11.79 2.13 0.61
C PRO A 116 -10.80 3.19 1.13
N GLU A 117 -10.00 2.85 2.15
CA GLU A 117 -9.01 3.72 2.80
C GLU A 117 -7.98 4.26 1.79
N SER A 118 -7.42 5.46 1.98
CA SER A 118 -6.54 6.11 0.97
C SER A 118 -5.36 5.27 0.46
N TRP A 119 -5.01 4.18 1.16
CA TRP A 119 -3.94 3.24 0.87
C TRP A 119 -4.18 2.34 -0.37
N TRP A 120 -5.42 2.09 -0.81
CA TRP A 120 -5.70 1.34 -2.06
C TRP A 120 -5.25 2.07 -3.33
N PHE A 121 -4.81 3.32 -3.24
CA PHE A 121 -4.37 4.07 -4.41
C PHE A 121 -2.98 3.60 -4.90
N LEU A 122 -2.11 3.11 -4.02
CA LEU A 122 -0.80 2.57 -4.43
C LEU A 122 -0.96 1.43 -5.46
N PRO A 123 -1.81 0.41 -5.22
CA PRO A 123 -1.92 -0.69 -6.15
C PRO A 123 -2.67 -0.28 -7.45
N ALA A 124 -3.55 0.73 -7.40
CA ALA A 124 -4.14 1.33 -8.60
C ALA A 124 -3.13 2.14 -9.43
N ALA A 125 -2.20 2.84 -8.78
CA ALA A 125 -1.11 3.57 -9.43
C ALA A 125 -0.10 2.63 -10.09
N CYS A 126 0.05 1.39 -9.60
CA CYS A 126 0.92 0.37 -10.21
C CYS A 126 0.47 -0.02 -11.62
N PHE A 127 -0.81 0.14 -11.95
CA PHE A 127 -1.27 -0.09 -13.31
C PHE A 127 -0.82 1.00 -14.30
N GLU A 128 -0.41 2.19 -13.82
CA GLU A 128 0.31 3.14 -14.68
C GLU A 128 1.70 2.63 -15.08
N LEU A 129 2.24 1.59 -14.46
CA LEU A 129 3.48 0.92 -14.94
C LEU A 129 3.21 0.15 -16.22
N GLY A 130 2.06 -0.52 -16.26
CA GLY A 130 1.55 -1.25 -17.41
C GLY A 130 0.82 -0.39 -18.44
N TYR A 131 0.78 0.95 -18.36
CA TYR A 131 -0.10 1.80 -19.19
C TYR A 131 0.05 1.63 -20.73
N LYS A 132 1.19 1.08 -21.17
CA LYS A 132 1.44 0.74 -22.57
C LYS A 132 0.64 -0.49 -23.00
N GLU A 133 0.30 -1.36 -22.06
CA GLU A 133 -0.57 -2.51 -22.22
C GLU A 133 -2.03 -2.04 -22.24
N LYS A 134 -2.80 -2.56 -23.20
CA LYS A 134 -4.20 -2.18 -23.41
C LYS A 134 -5.04 -2.47 -22.16
N GLU A 135 -4.87 -3.64 -21.56
CA GLU A 135 -5.64 -4.05 -20.38
C GLU A 135 -5.45 -3.09 -19.20
N ALA A 136 -4.22 -2.68 -18.93
CA ALA A 136 -3.93 -1.77 -17.84
C ALA A 136 -4.56 -0.38 -18.08
N ARG A 137 -4.54 0.08 -19.34
CA ARG A 137 -5.20 1.33 -19.73
C ARG A 137 -6.71 1.26 -19.56
N ASP A 138 -7.34 0.21 -20.09
CA ASP A 138 -8.79 0.01 -20.02
C ASP A 138 -9.25 -0.08 -18.55
N TRP A 139 -8.44 -0.71 -17.69
CA TRP A 139 -8.74 -0.81 -16.26
C TRP A 139 -8.59 0.53 -15.53
N VAL A 140 -7.54 1.31 -15.81
CA VAL A 140 -7.40 2.68 -15.26
C VAL A 140 -8.57 3.57 -15.70
N GLU A 141 -9.03 3.45 -16.95
CA GLU A 141 -10.21 4.18 -17.45
C GLU A 141 -11.50 3.76 -16.74
N LYS A 142 -11.67 2.47 -16.42
CA LYS A 142 -12.76 1.99 -15.57
C LYS A 142 -12.72 2.62 -14.17
N LEU A 143 -11.53 2.66 -13.55
CA LEU A 143 -11.34 3.25 -12.22
C LEU A 143 -11.74 4.74 -12.20
N MET A 144 -11.38 5.52 -13.22
CA MET A 144 -11.75 6.94 -13.32
C MET A 144 -13.25 7.22 -13.14
N ASN A 145 -14.09 6.25 -13.52
CA ASN A 145 -15.54 6.36 -13.51
C ASN A 145 -16.18 5.73 -12.27
N TYR A 146 -15.39 5.14 -11.36
CA TYR A 146 -15.91 4.55 -10.15
C TYR A 146 -16.33 5.64 -9.16
N SER A 147 -17.63 5.65 -8.82
CA SER A 147 -18.29 6.75 -8.11
C SER A 147 -17.77 6.99 -6.70
N GLN A 148 -17.18 5.96 -6.06
CA GLN A 148 -16.56 6.05 -4.74
C GLN A 148 -15.15 6.64 -4.79
N LEU A 149 -14.56 6.84 -5.98
CA LEU A 149 -13.29 7.58 -6.16
C LEU A 149 -13.51 9.09 -6.28
N LYS A 150 -14.59 9.62 -5.71
CA LYS A 150 -14.83 11.06 -5.60
C LYS A 150 -13.98 11.72 -4.50
N SER A 151 -12.87 11.10 -4.09
CA SER A 151 -11.85 11.71 -3.24
C SER A 151 -10.87 12.53 -4.07
N ALA A 152 -10.10 13.40 -3.40
CA ALA A 152 -9.05 14.17 -4.05
C ALA A 152 -8.02 13.26 -4.77
N ALA A 153 -7.71 12.11 -4.18
CA ALA A 153 -6.83 11.10 -4.77
C ALA A 153 -7.37 10.56 -6.11
N GLY A 154 -8.67 10.25 -6.19
CA GLY A 154 -9.29 9.69 -7.41
C GLY A 154 -9.27 10.63 -8.63
N PHE A 155 -9.12 11.94 -8.43
CA PHE A 155 -8.94 12.90 -9.53
C PHE A 155 -7.62 12.72 -10.28
N TYR A 156 -6.62 12.04 -9.71
CA TYR A 156 -5.36 11.73 -10.41
C TYR A 156 -5.60 11.03 -11.75
N PHE A 157 -6.51 10.05 -11.76
CA PHE A 157 -6.77 9.25 -12.96
C PHE A 157 -7.55 10.03 -14.03
N LYS A 158 -8.26 11.12 -13.67
CA LYS A 158 -9.09 11.91 -14.59
C LYS A 158 -8.23 12.86 -15.44
N LYS A 159 -7.70 12.33 -16.55
CA LYS A 159 -6.78 13.02 -17.49
C LYS A 159 -7.22 14.37 -18.07
N SER A 160 -8.50 14.76 -18.06
CA SER A 160 -8.98 16.00 -18.68
C SER A 160 -9.44 17.04 -17.65
N GLY A 161 -8.57 17.99 -17.32
CA GLY A 161 -8.92 19.25 -16.63
C GLY A 161 -8.57 19.36 -15.14
N GLY A 162 -8.18 18.28 -14.47
CA GLY A 162 -7.97 18.25 -13.02
C GLY A 162 -6.69 18.91 -12.48
N LEU A 163 -5.84 19.49 -13.33
CA LEU A 163 -4.54 20.04 -12.92
C LEU A 163 -4.69 21.19 -11.91
N THR A 164 -5.75 21.99 -12.05
CA THR A 164 -6.07 23.14 -11.19
C THR A 164 -6.90 22.75 -9.98
N GLN A 165 -7.67 21.65 -10.05
CA GLN A 165 -8.51 21.16 -8.94
C GLN A 165 -7.74 20.28 -7.96
N LEU A 166 -6.73 19.52 -8.40
CA LEU A 166 -5.80 18.79 -7.51
C LEU A 166 -4.88 19.73 -6.69
N LEU A 167 -4.74 20.99 -7.13
CA LEU A 167 -3.98 22.03 -6.44
C LEU A 167 -4.87 22.92 -5.54
N ALA A 168 -6.19 22.81 -5.65
CA ALA A 168 -7.10 23.30 -4.63
C ALA A 168 -7.01 22.31 -3.46
N MET A 169 -6.20 22.64 -2.46
CA MET A 169 -5.83 21.76 -1.36
C MET A 169 -7.04 20.94 -0.85
N PRO A 170 -6.97 19.60 -0.85
CA PRO A 170 -7.98 18.82 -0.14
C PRO A 170 -8.02 19.24 1.32
N LYS A 171 -9.18 19.08 1.96
CA LYS A 171 -9.34 19.37 3.39
C LYS A 171 -8.33 18.57 4.24
N ASN A 172 -7.90 17.40 3.76
CA ASN A 172 -6.81 16.62 4.34
C ASN A 172 -5.64 16.48 3.33
N PRO A 173 -4.49 17.11 3.60
CA PRO A 173 -3.28 16.97 2.79
C PRO A 173 -2.77 15.53 2.63
N GLU A 174 -2.98 14.65 3.61
CA GLU A 174 -2.51 13.26 3.58
C GLU A 174 -3.14 12.44 2.43
N GLU A 175 -4.33 12.81 1.98
CA GLU A 175 -4.98 12.18 0.80
C GLU A 175 -4.17 12.36 -0.50
N MET A 176 -3.19 13.26 -0.51
CA MET A 176 -2.33 13.54 -1.68
C MET A 176 -1.03 12.72 -1.68
N ILE A 177 -0.67 12.09 -0.57
CA ILE A 177 0.52 11.23 -0.47
C ILE A 177 0.53 10.16 -1.58
N PRO A 178 -0.57 9.43 -1.84
CA PRO A 178 -0.60 8.45 -2.92
C PRO A 178 -0.36 9.04 -4.32
N VAL A 179 -0.90 10.24 -4.56
CA VAL A 179 -0.76 10.98 -5.82
C VAL A 179 0.69 11.44 -6.03
N HIS A 180 1.33 11.94 -4.97
CA HIS A 180 2.73 12.34 -5.01
C HIS A 180 3.65 11.14 -5.24
N TYR A 181 3.35 10.00 -4.62
CA TYR A 181 4.08 8.76 -4.88
C TYR A 181 3.99 8.31 -6.35
N ALA A 182 2.78 8.24 -6.92
CA ALA A 182 2.58 7.84 -8.32
C ALA A 182 3.35 8.75 -9.30
N ARG A 183 3.33 10.07 -9.04
CA ARG A 183 4.06 11.06 -9.84
C ARG A 183 5.56 10.97 -9.68
N HIS A 184 6.06 10.72 -8.47
CA HIS A 184 7.47 10.46 -8.22
C HIS A 184 7.95 9.29 -9.09
N TYR A 185 7.23 8.17 -9.04
CA TYR A 185 7.61 6.99 -9.79
C TYR A 185 7.58 7.21 -11.30
N ARG A 186 6.51 7.86 -11.80
CA ARG A 186 6.40 8.23 -13.21
C ARG A 186 7.58 9.10 -13.67
N ALA A 187 7.94 10.10 -12.88
CA ALA A 187 9.06 10.98 -13.19
C ALA A 187 10.39 10.23 -13.22
N LYS A 188 10.65 9.32 -12.26
CA LYS A 188 11.83 8.43 -12.29
C LYS A 188 11.92 7.60 -13.57
N ARG A 189 10.81 6.97 -13.96
CA ARG A 189 10.74 6.16 -15.19
C ARG A 189 10.97 6.98 -16.45
N GLU A 190 10.48 8.22 -16.49
CA GLU A 190 10.62 9.14 -17.62
C GLU A 190 11.99 9.85 -17.63
N GLY A 191 12.86 9.59 -16.65
CA GLY A 191 14.18 10.23 -16.52
C GLY A 191 14.13 11.67 -15.97
N ASP A 192 12.95 12.13 -15.51
CA ASP A 192 12.78 13.44 -14.89
C ASP A 192 13.18 13.39 -13.40
N LEU A 193 14.49 13.46 -13.14
CA LEU A 193 15.03 13.41 -11.78
C LEU A 193 14.58 14.60 -10.92
N LYS A 194 14.37 15.78 -11.53
CA LYS A 194 13.89 16.98 -10.81
C LYS A 194 12.43 16.84 -10.41
N GLY A 195 11.58 16.30 -11.30
CA GLY A 195 10.20 15.97 -10.99
C GLY A 195 10.09 14.89 -9.93
N ALA A 196 10.92 13.84 -10.01
CA ALA A 196 10.97 12.78 -9.02
C ALA A 196 11.27 13.33 -7.62
N GLU A 197 12.33 14.14 -7.49
CA GLU A 197 12.71 14.74 -6.21
C GLU A 197 11.64 15.69 -5.66
N LYS A 198 11.03 16.50 -6.55
CA LYS A 198 9.93 17.41 -6.18
C LYS A 198 8.74 16.66 -5.57
N TYR A 199 8.31 15.58 -6.19
CA TYR A 199 7.16 14.81 -5.72
C TYR A 199 7.50 13.98 -4.48
N ARG A 200 8.73 13.49 -4.37
CA ARG A 200 9.23 12.86 -3.16
C ARG A 200 9.17 13.80 -1.96
N LYS A 201 9.72 15.00 -2.09
CA LYS A 201 9.71 15.99 -1.01
C LYS A 201 8.27 16.29 -0.53
N ARG A 202 7.36 16.52 -1.46
CA ARG A 202 5.93 16.76 -1.14
C ARG A 202 5.26 15.59 -0.45
N MET A 203 5.72 14.37 -0.71
CA MET A 203 5.23 13.17 -0.04
C MET A 203 5.78 13.11 1.39
N VAL A 204 7.10 13.27 1.56
CA VAL A 204 7.78 13.26 2.88
C VAL A 204 7.23 14.34 3.81
N ASP A 205 6.96 15.54 3.28
CA ASP A 205 6.40 16.65 4.06
C ASP A 205 4.98 16.34 4.61
N LEU A 206 4.31 15.31 4.09
CA LEU A 206 2.96 14.88 4.46
C LEU A 206 2.93 13.55 5.22
N ILE A 207 4.02 12.78 5.20
CA ILE A 207 4.12 11.49 5.88
C ILE A 207 4.23 11.74 7.39
N GLY A 208 3.22 11.31 8.14
CA GLY A 208 3.24 11.29 9.59
C GLY A 208 4.06 10.10 10.16
N PRO A 209 4.47 10.16 11.43
CA PRO A 209 5.07 9.02 12.12
C PRO A 209 4.06 7.88 12.21
N GLY A 210 4.22 6.88 11.36
CA GLY A 210 3.35 5.71 11.31
C GLY A 210 2.54 5.53 10.02
N ASP A 211 2.73 6.42 9.06
CA ASP A 211 2.09 6.25 7.77
C ASP A 211 2.83 5.19 6.93
N LEU A 212 2.10 4.21 6.39
CA LEU A 212 2.65 3.18 5.47
C LEU A 212 3.36 3.83 4.27
N TRP A 213 3.09 5.09 3.99
CA TRP A 213 3.80 5.87 2.97
C TRP A 213 5.27 6.19 3.29
N GLY A 214 5.69 6.21 4.57
CA GLY A 214 7.11 6.34 4.95
C GLY A 214 7.97 5.17 4.46
N ILE A 215 7.36 3.99 4.38
CA ILE A 215 7.93 2.76 3.83
C ILE A 215 8.17 2.91 2.32
N LEU A 216 7.16 3.47 1.66
CA LEU A 216 7.18 3.69 0.23
C LEU A 216 8.20 4.79 -0.13
N ASP A 217 8.44 5.79 0.72
CA ASP A 217 9.58 6.71 0.57
C ASP A 217 10.92 5.99 0.64
N LEU A 218 11.12 5.06 1.59
CA LEU A 218 12.37 4.29 1.68
C LEU A 218 12.66 3.52 0.38
N TYR A 219 11.67 2.83 -0.16
CA TYR A 219 11.81 2.16 -1.45
C TYR A 219 11.98 3.15 -2.62
N ALA A 220 11.23 4.26 -2.62
CA ALA A 220 11.32 5.33 -3.62
C ALA A 220 12.65 6.10 -3.55
N SER A 221 13.35 6.11 -2.41
CA SER A 221 14.58 6.88 -2.20
C SER A 221 15.84 6.22 -2.77
N GLY A 222 15.84 4.90 -3.00
CA GLY A 222 17.00 4.21 -3.57
C GLY A 222 17.30 2.80 -3.06
N ALA A 223 16.36 2.09 -2.42
CA ALA A 223 16.58 0.69 -2.09
C ALA A 223 16.44 -0.19 -3.35
N VAL A 224 17.61 -0.41 -3.97
CA VAL A 224 18.00 -1.55 -4.81
C VAL A 224 17.29 -1.69 -6.17
N VAL A 225 17.98 -1.25 -7.21
CA VAL A 225 17.92 -1.94 -8.51
C VAL A 225 18.53 -3.32 -8.29
N VAL A 226 17.71 -4.37 -8.21
CA VAL A 226 18.23 -5.73 -8.41
C VAL A 226 18.23 -5.96 -9.91
N ALA A 227 19.41 -6.07 -10.48
CA ALA A 227 19.55 -6.62 -11.82
C ALA A 227 18.88 -8.00 -11.84
N ALA A 228 17.98 -8.22 -12.79
CA ALA A 228 17.40 -9.53 -13.03
C ALA A 228 18.56 -10.53 -13.25
N VAL A 229 18.57 -11.61 -12.46
CA VAL A 229 19.34 -12.82 -12.77
C VAL A 229 18.49 -13.67 -13.70
#